data_AF-A0A4P9WT52-F1
#
_entry.id   AF-A0A4P9WT52-F1
#
_cell.length_a   1.000
_cell.length_b   1.000
_cell.length_c   1.000
_cell.angle_alpha   90.00
_cell.angle_beta   90.00
_cell.angle_gamma   90.00
#
_symmetry.space_group_name_H-M   'P 1'
#
loop_
_entity.id
_entity.type
_entity.pdbx_description
1 polymer ?
#
loop_
_entity_poly.entity_id
_entity_poly.type
_entity_poly.pdbx_seq_one_letter_code
_entity_poly.pdbx_strand_id
1 'polypeptide(L)' 'MVQRVTYRRRLSYNTKSNKISVTKTPGGRIVAHRLRKRGSPVSCGDCGIALAGIPHARPAVLKRM' A
#
# COMPACT_ATOMS: atom_id res chain seq x y z
N MET A 1 -28.65 3.12 -8.39
CA MET A 1 -27.73 3.85 -7.49
C MET A 1 -26.54 2.94 -7.17
N VAL A 2 -25.29 3.39 -7.33
CA VAL A 2 -24.10 2.55 -7.07
C VAL A 2 -23.72 2.60 -5.58
N GLN A 3 -23.13 1.52 -5.05
CA GLN A 3 -22.74 1.47 -3.65
C GLN A 3 -21.51 2.36 -3.41
N ARG A 4 -21.68 3.43 -2.62
CA ARG A 4 -20.61 4.37 -2.24
C ARG A 4 -19.81 3.82 -1.07
N VAL A 5 -18.56 4.29 -0.93
CA VAL A 5 -17.65 3.89 0.15
C VAL A 5 -17.25 5.07 1.02
N THR A 6 -17.00 4.79 2.30
CA THR A 6 -16.46 5.73 3.27
C THR A 6 -15.08 5.28 3.75
N TYR A 7 -14.24 6.23 4.17
CA TYR A 7 -12.99 5.90 4.84
C TYR A 7 -13.27 5.22 6.19
N ARG A 8 -12.55 4.14 6.49
CA ARG A 8 -12.69 3.39 7.76
C ARG A 8 -11.85 3.98 8.91
N ARG A 9 -10.89 4.84 8.60
CA ARG A 9 -10.03 5.51 9.59
C ARG A 9 -10.54 6.92 9.87
N ARG A 10 -10.15 7.46 11.03
CA ARG A 10 -10.40 8.86 11.39
C ARG A 10 -9.76 9.86 10.41
N LEU A 11 -8.66 9.48 9.75
CA LEU A 11 -8.01 10.31 8.74
C LEU A 11 -8.89 10.41 7.47
N SER A 12 -9.48 11.58 7.26
CA SER A 12 -10.39 11.89 6.15
C SER A 12 -9.68 12.27 4.84
N TYR A 13 -8.41 12.68 4.92
CA TYR A 13 -7.69 13.21 3.77
C TYR A 13 -7.09 12.13 2.86
N ASN A 14 -7.08 12.41 1.55
CA ASN A 14 -6.45 11.59 0.51
C ASN A 14 -4.92 11.82 0.49
N THR A 15 -4.24 11.36 1.53
CA THR A 15 -2.78 11.43 1.61
C THR A 15 -2.14 10.18 0.99
N LYS A 16 -0.86 10.26 0.58
CA LYS A 16 -0.11 9.11 0.04
C LYS A 16 -0.12 7.88 0.96
N SER A 17 -0.25 8.08 2.28
CA SER A 17 -0.31 6.99 3.25
C SER A 17 -1.72 6.41 3.42
N ASN A 18 -2.77 7.13 3.01
CA ASN A 18 -4.19 6.77 3.18
C ASN A 18 -4.88 6.40 1.86
N LYS A 19 -4.10 5.95 0.86
CA LYS A 19 -4.67 5.49 -0.41
C LYS A 19 -5.55 4.26 -0.17
N ILE A 20 -6.71 4.22 -0.84
CA ILE A 20 -7.69 3.13 -0.73
C ILE A 20 -7.81 2.33 -2.02
N SER A 21 -8.11 1.05 -1.87
CA SER A 21 -8.61 0.15 -2.91
C SER A 21 -10.05 -0.19 -2.60
N VAL A 22 -10.90 -0.13 -3.62
CA VAL A 22 -12.33 -0.46 -3.51
C VAL A 22 -12.46 -1.93 -3.91
N THR A 23 -12.75 -2.79 -2.94
CA THR A 23 -12.80 -4.25 -3.16
C THR A 23 -14.19 -4.77 -2.82
N LYS A 24 -14.69 -5.72 -3.64
CA LYS A 24 -15.90 -6.48 -3.33
C LYS A 24 -15.54 -7.56 -2.31
N THR A 25 -16.19 -7.53 -1.16
CA THR A 25 -15.99 -8.56 -0.14
C THR A 25 -16.82 -9.80 -0.46
N PRO A 26 -16.49 -10.97 0.11
CA PRO A 26 -17.28 -12.20 -0.07
C PRO A 26 -18.76 -12.04 0.32
N GLY A 27 -19.07 -11.17 1.29
CA GLY A 27 -20.44 -10.83 1.69
C GLY A 27 -21.17 -9.87 0.74
N GLY A 28 -20.67 -9.65 -0.48
CA GLY A 28 -21.31 -8.83 -1.51
C GLY A 28 -21.27 -7.32 -1.27
N ARG A 29 -20.49 -6.84 -0.28
CA ARG A 29 -20.38 -5.41 0.06
C ARG A 29 -19.15 -4.80 -0.60
N ILE A 30 -19.26 -3.56 -1.06
CA ILE A 30 -18.11 -2.78 -1.54
C ILE A 30 -17.45 -2.09 -0.34
N VAL A 31 -16.17 -2.39 -0.08
CA VAL A 31 -15.43 -1.90 1.09
C VAL A 31 -14.13 -1.23 0.68
N ALA A 32 -13.80 -0.12 1.36
CA ALA A 32 -12.51 0.56 1.22
C ALA A 32 -11.42 -0.14 2.06
N HIS A 33 -10.46 -0.78 1.38
CA HIS A 33 -9.25 -1.32 1.97
C HIS A 33 -8.07 -0.37 1.79
N ARG A 34 -7.28 -0.16 2.85
CA ARG A 34 -6.12 0.74 2.78
C ARG A 34 -4.96 0.04 2.08
N LEU A 35 -4.35 0.74 1.12
CA LEU A 35 -3.08 0.36 0.52
C LEU A 35 -1.93 0.99 1.31
N ARG A 36 -0.91 0.18 1.62
CA ARG A 36 0.36 0.70 2.17
C ARG A 36 1.16 1.34 1.02
N LYS A 37 2.03 2.31 1.34
CA LYS A 37 2.95 2.86 0.33
C LYS A 37 3.85 1.73 -0.21
N ARG A 38 4.14 1.78 -1.51
CA ARG A 38 5.11 0.87 -2.15
C ARG A 38 6.49 1.06 -1.51
N GLY A 39 7.23 -0.03 -1.35
CA GLY A 39 8.64 0.03 -0.97
C GLY A 39 9.46 0.57 -2.14
N SER A 40 10.50 1.33 -1.85
CA SER A 40 11.53 1.64 -2.83
C SER A 40 12.41 0.42 -3.05
N PRO A 41 12.99 0.25 -4.25
CA PRO A 41 14.05 -0.73 -4.44
C PRO A 41 15.25 -0.41 -3.54
N VAL A 42 16.00 -1.46 -3.17
CA VAL A 42 17.30 -1.27 -2.53
C VAL A 42 18.32 -1.04 -3.64
N SER A 43 18.93 0.14 -3.64
CA SER A 43 19.94 0.54 -4.62
C SER A 43 21.34 0.25 -4.10
N CYS A 44 22.26 -0.08 -5.02
CA CYS A 44 23.70 -0.06 -4.76
C CYS A 44 24.13 1.37 -4.37
N GLY A 45 24.98 1.49 -3.35
CA GLY A 45 25.45 2.78 -2.84
C GLY A 45 26.28 3.58 -3.85
N ASP A 46 27.05 2.89 -4.69
CA ASP A 46 27.96 3.54 -5.65
C ASP A 46 27.32 3.73 -7.02
N CYS A 47 26.66 2.69 -7.54
CA CYS A 47 26.14 2.69 -8.91
C CYS A 47 24.69 3.19 -9.02
N GLY A 48 23.93 3.27 -7.92
CA GLY A 48 22.51 3.64 -7.92
C GLY A 48 21.56 2.62 -8.57
N ILE A 49 22.09 1.50 -9.09
CA ILE A 49 21.31 0.43 -9.72
C ILE A 49 20.56 -0.36 -8.65
N ALA A 50 19.32 -0.75 -8.94
CA ALA A 50 18.52 -1.63 -8.08
C ALA A 50 19.15 -3.02 -7.98
N LEU A 51 19.38 -3.50 -6.75
CA LEU A 51 19.96 -4.81 -6.51
C LEU A 51 18.97 -5.92 -6.88
N ALA A 52 19.43 -6.86 -7.70
CA ALA A 52 18.67 -8.06 -8.03
C ALA A 52 18.58 -9.01 -6.82
N GLY A 53 17.48 -9.75 -6.72
CA GLY A 53 17.27 -10.73 -5.65
C GLY A 53 16.70 -10.17 -4.33
N ILE A 54 16.66 -8.84 -4.15
CA ILE A 54 16.07 -8.23 -2.95
C ILE A 54 14.64 -7.77 -3.23
N PRO A 55 13.63 -8.21 -2.44
CA PRO A 55 12.25 -7.78 -2.65
C PRO A 55 12.08 -6.29 -2.37
N HIS A 56 11.25 -5.61 -3.17
CA HIS A 56 10.90 -4.20 -2.99
C HIS A 56 9.89 -4.02 -1.84
N ALA A 57 10.38 -4.16 -0.61
CA ALA A 57 9.59 -4.07 0.60
C ALA A 57 9.86 -2.75 1.34
N ARG A 58 8.99 -2.40 2.30
CA ARG A 58 9.27 -1.28 3.21
C ARG A 58 10.28 -1.70 4.26
N PRO A 59 11.12 -0.81 4.81
CA PRO A 59 12.13 -1.18 5.82
C PRO A 59 11.55 -1.96 7.01
N ALA A 60 10.37 -1.55 7.49
CA ALA A 60 9.68 -2.25 8.59
C ALA A 60 9.12 -3.63 8.22
N VAL A 61 8.95 -3.95 6.93
CA VAL A 61 8.59 -5.30 6.46
C VAL A 61 9.86 -6.12 6.26
N LEU A 62 10.90 -5.53 5.65
CA LEU A 62 12.19 -6.18 5.44
C LEU A 62 12.85 -6.62 6.76
N LYS A 63 12.74 -5.83 7.84
CA LYS A 63 13.21 -6.22 9.18
C LYS A 63 12.48 -7.46 9.77
N ARG A 64 11.28 -7.77 9.27
CA ARG A 64 10.44 -8.89 9.75
C ARG A 64 10.48 -10.11 8.83
N MET A 65 11.15 -9.98 7.69
CA MET A 65 11.50 -11.11 6.82
C MET A 65 12.76 -11.76 7.36
#